data_AF-A0A3A0BGD8-F1
#
_entry.id   AF-A0A3A0BGD8-F1
#
_cell.length_a   1.000
_cell.length_b   1.000
_cell.length_c   1.000
_cell.angle_alpha   90.00
_cell.angle_beta   90.00
_cell.angle_gamma   90.00
#
_symmetry.space_group_name_H-M   'P 1'
#
loop_
_entity.id
_entity.type
_entity.pdbx_description
1 polymer ?
#
loop_
_entity_poly.entity_id
_entity_poly.type
_entity_poly.pdbx_seq_one_letter_code
_entity_poly.pdbx_strand_id
1 'polypeptide(L)'
;MPRKIFFLPSALLALFVAASTFAGGEFDYLAIEGPGIIGELNVTNPALTRDFFAFADFSQGEVPAPADPGQGYQIARVYVEVADSKPTDLPFDVLDYYPYTGYVFYKGLVNGVSEYDGKWYAANPAAEAPFRNALFQRALLTWIPFGVLVVMLIWFAVAYYKKPAG
;
A
#
# COMPACT_ATOMS: atom_id res chain seq x y z
N MET A 1 14.84 53.88 41.73
CA MET A 1 13.77 54.51 40.89
C MET A 1 14.48 55.21 39.74
N PRO A 2 14.13 55.06 38.43
CA PRO A 2 12.82 54.77 37.83
C PRO A 2 12.78 53.53 36.89
N ARG A 3 11.61 53.34 36.28
CA ARG A 3 11.07 52.16 35.56
C ARG A 3 11.70 51.88 34.20
N LYS A 4 11.82 50.58 33.90
CA LYS A 4 12.15 49.96 32.61
C LYS A 4 11.01 50.15 31.61
N ILE A 5 11.33 50.53 30.37
CA ILE A 5 10.44 50.37 29.20
C ILE A 5 11.26 49.64 28.14
N PHE A 6 11.10 48.32 28.07
CA PHE A 6 11.57 47.53 26.94
C PHE A 6 10.49 47.61 25.86
N PHE A 7 10.86 48.11 24.69
CA PHE A 7 10.04 48.04 23.49
C PHE A 7 9.84 46.56 23.12
N LEU A 8 8.58 46.10 23.10
CA LEU A 8 8.18 44.86 22.44
C LEU A 8 8.24 45.08 20.92
N PRO A 9 8.96 44.25 20.15
CA PRO A 9 8.53 43.95 18.79
C PRO A 9 7.57 42.76 18.82
N SER A 10 6.27 43.08 18.74
CA SER A 10 5.24 42.18 18.25
C SER A 10 5.56 41.81 16.81
N ALA A 11 5.86 40.53 16.53
CA ALA A 11 5.59 39.86 15.26
C ALA A 11 6.07 38.40 15.34
N LEU A 12 5.40 37.57 16.13
CA LEU A 12 5.41 36.13 15.91
C LEU A 12 3.99 35.74 15.49
N LEU A 13 3.66 36.10 14.25
CA LEU A 13 2.45 35.65 13.59
C LEU A 13 2.62 34.14 13.39
N ALA A 14 2.04 33.37 14.31
CA ALA A 14 1.99 31.94 14.24
C ALA A 14 1.36 31.53 12.90
N LEU A 15 2.19 31.00 12.01
CA LEU A 15 1.76 30.13 10.92
C LEU A 15 1.15 28.87 11.55
N PHE A 16 -0.08 28.99 12.05
CA PHE A 16 -0.95 27.84 12.17
C PHE A 16 -1.32 27.44 10.75
N VAL A 17 -0.45 26.65 10.13
CA VAL A 17 -0.88 25.78 9.04
C VAL A 17 -1.93 24.89 9.68
N ALA A 18 -3.20 25.20 9.42
CA ALA A 18 -4.29 24.31 9.75
C ALA A 18 -4.00 23.00 9.03
N ALA A 19 -3.49 22.01 9.77
CA ALA A 19 -3.48 20.64 9.31
C ALA A 19 -4.95 20.26 9.18
N SER A 20 -5.47 20.28 7.95
CA SER A 20 -6.77 19.72 7.63
C SER A 20 -6.72 18.24 7.97
N THR A 21 -7.21 17.87 9.15
CA THR A 21 -7.45 16.48 9.52
C THR A 21 -8.63 16.00 8.68
N PHE A 22 -8.34 15.39 7.53
CA PHE A 22 -9.34 14.65 6.78
C PHE A 22 -9.83 13.50 7.68
N ALA A 23 -11.11 13.52 8.03
CA ALA A 23 -11.75 12.62 8.99
C ALA A 23 -12.06 11.21 8.41
N GLY A 24 -11.19 10.70 7.55
CA GLY A 24 -11.05 9.28 7.23
C GLY A 24 -9.56 9.00 7.29
N GLY A 25 -9.09 8.44 8.41
CA GLY A 25 -7.65 8.33 8.67
C GLY A 25 -6.92 7.61 7.53
N GLU A 26 -5.71 8.08 7.20
CA GLU A 26 -4.82 7.36 6.30
C GLU A 26 -4.66 5.93 6.84
N PHE A 27 -4.85 4.92 5.99
CA PHE A 27 -4.61 3.53 6.39
C PHE A 27 -3.12 3.35 6.70
N ASP A 28 -2.77 2.55 7.70
CA ASP A 28 -1.37 2.31 8.05
C ASP A 28 -0.67 1.51 6.96
N TYR A 29 -1.35 0.49 6.44
CA TYR A 29 -0.87 -0.30 5.31
C TYR A 29 -1.99 -1.00 4.54
N LEU A 30 -1.63 -1.55 3.38
CA LEU A 30 -2.44 -2.48 2.59
C LEU A 30 -1.88 -3.88 2.72
N ALA A 31 -2.69 -4.84 3.12
CA ALA A 31 -2.41 -6.27 3.00
C ALA A 31 -2.85 -6.73 1.61
N ILE A 32 -1.92 -7.23 0.80
CA ILE A 32 -2.18 -7.62 -0.59
C ILE A 32 -1.89 -9.10 -0.79
N GLU A 33 -2.88 -9.81 -1.31
CA GLU A 33 -2.79 -11.21 -1.73
C GLU A 33 -3.15 -11.35 -3.21
N GLY A 34 -2.50 -12.27 -3.92
CA GLY A 34 -2.84 -12.51 -5.32
C GLY A 34 -1.74 -13.20 -6.13
N PRO A 35 -1.91 -13.26 -7.46
CA PRO A 35 -0.96 -13.91 -8.36
C PRO A 35 0.47 -13.41 -8.19
N GLY A 36 1.42 -14.34 -8.07
CA GLY A 36 2.85 -14.02 -7.94
C GLY A 36 3.28 -13.51 -6.55
N ILE A 37 2.37 -13.43 -5.58
CA ILE A 37 2.69 -13.11 -4.18
C ILE A 37 2.72 -14.41 -3.37
N ILE A 38 3.85 -14.67 -2.69
CA ILE A 38 3.94 -15.75 -1.71
C ILE A 38 3.70 -15.14 -0.32
N GLY A 39 2.63 -15.59 0.34
CA GLY A 39 2.13 -15.00 1.58
C GLY A 39 1.39 -13.69 1.33
N GLU A 40 1.60 -12.73 2.22
CA GLU A 40 1.02 -11.39 2.16
C GLU A 40 2.09 -10.34 1.80
N LEU A 41 1.71 -9.34 1.02
CA LEU A 41 2.52 -8.17 0.73
C LEU A 41 1.94 -6.94 1.43
N ASN A 42 2.69 -6.37 2.36
CA ASN A 42 2.31 -5.15 3.08
C ASN A 42 2.87 -3.91 2.39
N VAL A 43 1.97 -2.97 2.04
CA VAL A 43 2.31 -1.75 1.30
C VAL A 43 1.89 -0.51 2.08
N THR A 44 2.84 0.38 2.34
CA THR A 44 2.63 1.66 3.07
C THR A 44 2.69 2.88 2.16
N ASN A 45 2.58 2.69 0.84
CA ASN A 45 2.71 3.77 -0.13
C ASN A 45 1.56 4.79 0.04
N PRO A 46 1.85 6.07 0.36
CA PRO A 46 0.81 7.07 0.61
C PRO A 46 -0.13 7.31 -0.58
N ALA A 47 0.32 7.05 -1.81
CA ALA A 47 -0.55 7.16 -2.98
C ALA A 47 -1.69 6.12 -2.97
N LEU A 48 -1.56 5.05 -2.18
CA LEU A 48 -2.53 3.97 -2.08
C LEU A 48 -3.22 3.89 -0.71
N THR A 49 -2.63 4.47 0.34
CA THR A 49 -3.14 4.38 1.72
C THR A 49 -3.85 5.63 2.22
N ARG A 50 -3.66 6.79 1.58
CA ARG A 50 -4.24 8.05 2.08
C ARG A 50 -5.73 8.22 1.85
N ASP A 51 -6.24 7.65 0.77
CA ASP A 51 -7.59 7.90 0.29
C ASP A 51 -8.39 6.60 0.25
N PHE A 52 -9.62 6.66 0.74
CA PHE A 52 -10.57 5.58 0.58
C PHE A 52 -10.86 5.30 -0.92
N PHE A 53 -10.73 6.30 -1.77
CA PHE A 53 -10.96 6.19 -3.21
C PHE A 53 -9.68 5.91 -4.02
N ALA A 54 -8.59 5.50 -3.35
CA ALA A 54 -7.32 5.26 -4.02
C ALA A 54 -7.42 4.26 -5.18
N PHE A 55 -8.20 3.17 -5.02
CA PHE A 55 -8.28 2.09 -6.01
C PHE A 55 -9.45 2.20 -6.98
N ALA A 56 -10.58 2.76 -6.57
CA ALA A 56 -11.81 2.81 -7.37
C ALA A 56 -12.23 4.24 -7.67
N ASP A 57 -12.67 4.47 -8.91
CA ASP A 57 -13.24 5.75 -9.35
C ASP A 57 -14.76 5.73 -9.13
N PHE A 58 -15.17 6.19 -7.94
CA PHE A 58 -16.58 6.27 -7.56
C PHE A 58 -17.33 7.38 -8.31
N SER A 59 -16.64 8.29 -9.00
CA SER A 59 -17.31 9.36 -9.77
C SER A 59 -18.08 8.83 -10.98
N GLN A 60 -17.68 7.66 -11.48
CA GLN A 60 -18.37 6.92 -12.55
C GLN A 60 -19.59 6.14 -12.03
N GLY A 61 -19.73 6.01 -10.71
CA GLY A 61 -20.74 5.15 -10.09
C GLY A 61 -20.44 3.66 -10.26
N GLU A 62 -21.45 2.84 -9.94
CA GLU A 62 -21.40 1.39 -10.15
C GLU A 62 -21.34 1.07 -11.64
N VAL A 63 -20.45 0.16 -12.03
CA VAL A 63 -20.37 -0.39 -13.39
C VAL A 63 -20.91 -1.82 -13.43
N PRO A 64 -21.39 -2.30 -14.59
CA PRO A 64 -21.76 -3.71 -14.72
C PRO A 64 -20.59 -4.64 -14.42
N ALA A 65 -20.88 -5.78 -13.78
CA ALA A 65 -19.88 -6.82 -13.58
C ALA A 65 -19.26 -7.26 -14.92
N PRO A 66 -17.92 -7.27 -15.05
CA PRO A 66 -17.27 -7.72 -16.27
C PRO A 66 -17.46 -9.23 -16.46
N ALA A 67 -17.62 -9.67 -17.72
CA ALA A 67 -17.75 -11.10 -18.04
C ALA A 67 -16.47 -11.89 -17.70
N ASP A 68 -15.31 -11.25 -17.83
CA ASP A 68 -14.02 -11.78 -17.39
C ASP A 68 -13.18 -10.61 -16.83
N PRO A 69 -13.06 -10.46 -15.50
CA PRO A 69 -12.23 -9.43 -14.90
C PRO A 69 -10.72 -9.76 -15.00
N GLY A 70 -10.35 -11.00 -15.36
CA GLY A 70 -8.98 -11.47 -15.38
C GLY A 70 -8.37 -11.68 -13.99
N GLN A 71 -7.05 -11.50 -13.90
CA GLN A 71 -6.31 -11.70 -12.65
C GLN A 71 -6.47 -10.51 -11.70
N GLY A 72 -7.06 -10.77 -10.54
CA GLY A 72 -7.25 -9.81 -9.46
C GLY A 72 -6.31 -10.03 -8.29
N TYR A 73 -6.13 -8.97 -7.51
CA TYR A 73 -5.42 -8.96 -6.24
C TYR A 73 -6.40 -8.56 -5.16
N GLN A 74 -6.47 -9.35 -4.09
CA GLN A 74 -7.22 -8.97 -2.91
C GLN A 74 -6.42 -7.93 -2.14
N ILE A 75 -7.09 -6.87 -1.72
CA ILE A 75 -6.52 -5.77 -0.96
C ILE A 75 -7.39 -5.58 0.28
N ALA A 76 -6.78 -5.74 1.44
CA ALA A 76 -7.36 -5.32 2.71
C ALA A 76 -6.65 -4.06 3.19
N ARG A 77 -7.42 -3.05 3.60
CA ARG A 77 -6.87 -1.80 4.14
C ARG A 77 -6.88 -1.88 5.65
N VAL A 78 -5.74 -1.65 6.27
CA VAL A 78 -5.51 -2.02 7.68
C VAL A 78 -5.09 -0.81 8.48
N TYR A 79 -5.72 -0.65 9.64
CA TYR A 79 -5.24 0.21 10.72
C TYR A 79 -4.46 -0.60 11.75
N VAL A 80 -3.44 -0.02 12.34
CA VAL A 80 -2.67 -0.60 13.44
C VAL A 80 -3.02 0.15 14.71
N GLU A 81 -3.78 -0.50 15.58
CA GLU A 81 -4.08 0.03 16.91
C GLU A 81 -3.12 -0.54 17.96
N VAL A 82 -2.63 0.32 18.85
CA VAL A 82 -1.77 -0.10 19.96
C VAL A 82 -2.60 -0.14 21.24
N ALA A 83 -2.99 -1.34 21.66
CA ALA A 83 -3.63 -1.60 22.95
C ALA A 83 -2.67 -2.37 23.85
N ASP A 84 -2.56 -1.99 25.13
CA ASP A 84 -1.67 -2.63 26.10
C ASP A 84 -0.22 -2.81 25.62
N SER A 85 0.30 -1.80 24.91
CA SER A 85 1.64 -1.82 24.28
C SER A 85 1.85 -2.92 23.23
N LYS A 86 0.78 -3.51 22.69
CA LYS A 86 0.83 -4.49 21.60
C LYS A 86 0.12 -3.93 20.36
N PRO A 87 0.80 -3.88 19.20
CA PRO A 87 0.14 -3.54 17.95
C PRO A 87 -0.84 -4.64 17.58
N THR A 88 -2.04 -4.25 17.15
CA THR A 88 -3.09 -5.13 16.65
C THR A 88 -3.56 -4.60 15.30
N ASP A 89 -3.57 -5.49 14.32
CA ASP A 89 -4.01 -5.19 12.97
C ASP A 89 -5.53 -5.27 12.88
N LEU A 90 -6.14 -4.18 12.44
CA LEU A 90 -7.58 -4.03 12.30
C LEU A 90 -7.92 -3.77 10.83
N PRO A 91 -8.27 -4.82 10.06
CA PRO A 91 -8.70 -4.63 8.69
C PRO A 91 -10.02 -3.86 8.68
N PHE A 92 -10.05 -2.76 7.94
CA PHE A 92 -11.21 -1.89 7.80
C PHE A 92 -12.19 -2.44 6.77
N ASP A 93 -11.69 -2.82 5.59
CA ASP A 93 -12.48 -3.30 4.47
C ASP A 93 -11.63 -4.17 3.51
N VAL A 94 -12.30 -4.76 2.53
CA VAL A 94 -11.66 -5.59 1.51
C VAL A 94 -12.20 -5.27 0.11
N LEU A 95 -11.31 -5.26 -0.88
CA LEU A 95 -11.63 -5.15 -2.30
C LEU A 95 -10.77 -6.09 -3.14
N ASP A 96 -11.26 -6.46 -4.33
CA ASP A 96 -10.44 -7.11 -5.36
C ASP A 96 -10.10 -6.08 -6.44
N TYR A 97 -8.82 -5.86 -6.70
CA TYR A 97 -8.31 -4.95 -7.70
C TYR A 97 -7.78 -5.71 -8.92
N TYR A 98 -8.27 -5.35 -10.11
CA TYR A 98 -7.91 -5.96 -11.39
C TYR A 98 -7.12 -4.95 -12.25
N PRO A 99 -5.79 -4.82 -12.06
CA PRO A 99 -4.99 -3.75 -12.66
C PRO A 99 -4.86 -3.85 -14.18
N TYR A 100 -5.10 -5.03 -14.77
CA TYR A 100 -4.94 -5.23 -16.21
C TYR A 100 -6.20 -4.93 -17.02
N THR A 101 -7.37 -5.08 -16.39
CA THR A 101 -8.68 -4.84 -17.01
C THR A 101 -9.32 -3.55 -16.52
N GLY A 102 -8.80 -2.94 -15.46
CA GLY A 102 -9.24 -1.64 -14.97
C GLY A 102 -10.51 -1.70 -14.13
N TYR A 103 -10.71 -2.79 -13.37
CA TYR A 103 -11.88 -2.97 -12.51
C TYR A 103 -11.50 -3.09 -11.04
N VAL A 104 -12.46 -2.73 -10.19
CA VAL A 104 -12.43 -3.01 -8.75
C VAL A 104 -13.76 -3.64 -8.37
N PHE A 105 -13.72 -4.74 -7.62
CA PHE A 105 -14.89 -5.26 -6.92
C PHE A 105 -14.75 -4.93 -5.44
N TYR A 106 -15.64 -4.11 -4.91
CA TYR A 106 -15.62 -3.73 -3.50
C TYR A 106 -16.39 -4.77 -2.69
N LYS A 107 -15.69 -5.59 -1.88
CA LYS A 107 -16.37 -6.64 -1.09
C LYS A 107 -17.14 -6.05 0.06
N GLY A 108 -16.54 -5.08 0.74
CA GLY A 108 -17.20 -4.34 1.79
C GLY A 108 -16.35 -4.13 3.04
N LEU A 109 -16.95 -3.45 4.01
CA LEU A 109 -16.37 -3.26 5.34
C LEU A 109 -16.29 -4.58 6.09
N VAL A 110 -15.21 -4.78 6.87
CA VAL A 110 -15.05 -5.98 7.70
C VAL A 110 -16.05 -5.98 8.87
N ASN A 111 -16.25 -4.82 9.50
CA ASN A 111 -17.12 -4.65 10.66
C ASN A 111 -18.17 -3.57 10.40
N GLY A 112 -19.02 -3.77 9.38
CA GLY A 112 -20.08 -2.83 9.05
C GLY A 112 -20.75 -3.15 7.72
N VAL A 113 -21.52 -2.19 7.23
CA VAL A 113 -22.10 -2.22 5.88
C VAL A 113 -21.87 -0.85 5.25
N SER A 114 -21.48 -0.84 3.98
CA SER A 114 -21.40 0.37 3.17
C SER A 114 -22.39 0.29 2.00
N GLU A 115 -22.79 1.45 1.49
CA GLU A 115 -23.58 1.54 0.25
C GLU A 115 -22.84 1.01 -0.99
N TYR A 116 -21.52 0.85 -0.88
CA TYR A 116 -20.64 0.35 -1.94
C TYR A 116 -20.48 -1.18 -1.93
N ASP A 117 -20.93 -1.87 -0.87
CA ASP A 117 -20.69 -3.30 -0.67
C ASP A 117 -21.23 -4.15 -1.83
N GLY A 118 -20.42 -5.08 -2.30
CA GLY A 118 -20.82 -6.06 -3.32
C GLY A 118 -20.97 -5.49 -4.73
N LYS A 119 -20.35 -4.34 -5.02
CA LYS A 119 -20.49 -3.64 -6.30
C LYS A 119 -19.18 -3.54 -7.06
N TRP A 120 -19.32 -3.37 -8.37
CA TRP A 120 -18.21 -3.18 -9.30
C TRP A 120 -18.02 -1.70 -9.62
N TYR A 121 -16.76 -1.32 -9.74
CA TYR A 121 -16.34 0.05 -10.05
C TYR A 121 -15.24 0.04 -11.10
N ALA A 122 -15.13 1.14 -11.85
CA ALA A 122 -13.94 1.41 -12.64
C ALA A 122 -12.75 1.61 -11.69
N ALA A 123 -11.59 1.06 -12.03
CA ALA A 123 -10.38 1.33 -11.29
C ALA A 123 -9.93 2.78 -11.48
N ASN A 124 -9.40 3.38 -10.41
CA ASN A 124 -8.73 4.67 -10.48
C ASN A 124 -7.36 4.49 -11.21
N PRO A 125 -7.13 5.16 -12.35
CA PRO A 125 -5.87 5.04 -13.09
C PRO A 125 -4.64 5.46 -12.27
N ALA A 126 -4.82 6.32 -11.27
CA ALA A 126 -3.74 6.79 -10.41
C ALA A 126 -3.16 5.68 -9.52
N ALA A 127 -3.90 4.60 -9.24
CA ALA A 127 -3.42 3.48 -8.45
C ALA A 127 -2.46 2.55 -9.21
N GLU A 128 -2.54 2.51 -10.55
CA GLU A 128 -1.89 1.46 -11.32
C GLU A 128 -0.36 1.50 -11.18
N ALA A 129 0.26 2.65 -11.41
CA ALA A 129 1.71 2.77 -11.36
C ALA A 129 2.29 2.53 -9.95
N PRO A 130 1.76 3.12 -8.87
CA PRO A 130 2.19 2.80 -7.50
C PRO A 130 2.02 1.32 -7.15
N PHE A 131 0.90 0.71 -7.53
CA PHE A 131 0.60 -0.69 -7.25
C PHE A 131 1.56 -1.64 -7.97
N ARG A 132 1.77 -1.45 -9.28
CA ARG A 132 2.73 -2.25 -10.06
C ARG A 132 4.15 -2.12 -9.53
N ASN A 133 4.53 -0.92 -9.07
CA ASN A 133 5.86 -0.70 -8.48
C ASN A 133 6.03 -1.49 -7.18
N ALA A 134 4.99 -1.56 -6.33
CA ALA A 134 5.02 -2.37 -5.11
C ALA A 134 5.19 -3.88 -5.42
N LEU A 135 4.46 -4.40 -6.41
CA LEU A 135 4.60 -5.79 -6.85
C LEU A 135 6.01 -6.08 -7.39
N PHE A 136 6.56 -5.17 -8.20
CA PHE A 136 7.89 -5.32 -8.77
C PHE A 136 8.99 -5.33 -7.71
N GLN A 137 8.92 -4.43 -6.72
CA GLN A 137 9.88 -4.38 -5.62
C GLN A 137 9.87 -5.68 -4.81
N ARG A 138 8.69 -6.23 -4.53
CA ARG A 138 8.56 -7.54 -3.85
C ARG A 138 9.18 -8.66 -4.67
N ALA A 139 8.94 -8.70 -5.97
CA ALA A 139 9.52 -9.71 -6.86
C ALA A 139 11.06 -9.64 -6.84
N LEU A 140 11.63 -8.44 -6.95
CA LEU A 140 13.09 -8.25 -6.88
C LEU A 140 13.68 -8.78 -5.57
N LEU A 141 13.08 -8.45 -4.42
CA LEU A 141 13.55 -8.91 -3.11
C LEU A 141 13.50 -10.44 -2.96
N THR A 142 12.58 -11.10 -3.68
CA THR A 142 12.45 -12.56 -3.66
C THR A 142 13.51 -13.23 -4.55
N TRP A 143 13.77 -12.67 -5.73
CA TRP A 143 14.63 -13.32 -6.74
C TRP A 143 16.12 -12.96 -6.63
N ILE A 144 16.46 -11.77 -6.12
CA ILE A 144 17.87 -11.33 -6.01
C ILE A 144 18.70 -12.29 -5.14
N PRO A 145 18.26 -12.70 -3.93
CA PRO A 145 19.03 -13.63 -3.10
C PRO A 145 19.26 -14.98 -3.79
N PHE A 146 18.25 -15.47 -4.53
CA PHE A 146 18.37 -16.69 -5.31
C PHE A 146 19.40 -16.55 -6.44
N GLY A 147 19.37 -15.44 -7.17
CA GLY A 147 20.37 -15.13 -8.20
C GLY A 147 21.78 -15.09 -7.63
N VAL A 148 21.98 -14.44 -6.47
CA VAL A 148 23.27 -14.40 -5.78
C VAL A 148 23.73 -15.80 -5.39
N LEU A 149 22.84 -16.63 -4.83
CA LEU A 149 23.16 -18.02 -4.45
C LEU A 149 23.60 -18.84 -5.67
N VAL A 150 22.89 -18.74 -6.79
CA VAL A 150 23.25 -19.45 -8.03
C VAL A 150 24.63 -19.03 -8.52
N VAL A 151 24.95 -17.73 -8.53
CA VAL A 151 26.27 -17.24 -8.92
C VAL A 151 27.35 -17.76 -7.99
N MET A 152 27.11 -17.79 -6.67
CA MET A 152 28.05 -18.34 -5.69
C MET A 152 28.30 -19.83 -5.91
N LEU A 153 27.25 -20.61 -6.19
CA LEU A 153 27.36 -22.05 -6.46
C LEU A 153 28.15 -22.32 -7.75
N ILE A 154 27.92 -21.54 -8.80
CA ILE A 154 28.68 -21.64 -10.05
C ILE A 154 30.16 -21.34 -9.79
N TRP A 155 30.46 -20.25 -9.08
CA TRP A 155 31.83 -19.88 -8.78
C TRP A 155 32.55 -20.93 -7.93
N PHE A 156 31.86 -21.47 -6.91
CA PHE A 156 32.36 -22.57 -6.10
C PHE A 156 32.64 -23.82 -6.94
N ALA A 157 31.73 -24.22 -7.82
CA ALA A 157 31.93 -25.36 -8.70
C ALA A 157 33.14 -25.16 -9.62
N VAL A 158 33.27 -23.98 -10.24
CA VAL A 158 34.43 -23.65 -11.09
C VAL A 158 35.73 -23.73 -10.29
N ALA A 159 35.77 -23.18 -9.08
CA ALA A 159 36.96 -23.26 -8.21
C ALA A 159 37.27 -24.71 -7.79
N TYR A 160 36.26 -25.50 -7.45
CA TYR A 160 36.40 -26.89 -7.02
C TYR A 160 36.91 -27.82 -8.15
N TYR A 161 36.39 -27.65 -9.37
CA TYR A 161 36.80 -28.46 -10.52
C TYR A 161 38.10 -27.98 -11.19
N LYS A 162 38.56 -26.75 -10.92
CA LYS A 162 39.90 -26.26 -11.31
C LYS A 162 41.02 -26.82 -10.41
N LYS A 163 40.93 -28.08 -9.98
CA LYS A 163 42.04 -28.76 -9.32
C LYS A 163 43.18 -28.91 -10.34
N PRO A 164 44.42 -28.45 -10.07
CA PRO A 164 45.52 -28.62 -11.01
C PRO A 164 45.75 -30.11 -11.21
N ALA A 165 45.78 -30.56 -12.47
CA ALA A 165 46.32 -31.85 -12.81
C ALA A 165 47.78 -31.86 -12.36
N GLY A 166 48.09 -32.69 -11.36
CA GLY A 166 49.47 -32.95 -10.96
C GLY A 166 50.25 -33.63 -12.07
#